data_AF-A0A447RWP9-F1
#
_entry.id   AF-A0A447RWP9-F1
#
_cell.length_a   1.000
_cell.length_b   1.000
_cell.length_c   1.000
_cell.angle_alpha   90.00
_cell.angle_beta   90.00
_cell.angle_gamma   90.00
#
_symmetry.space_group_name_H-M   'P 1'
#
loop_
_entity.id
_entity.type
_entity.pdbx_description
1 polymer ?
#
loop_
_entity_poly.entity_id
_entity_poly.type
_entity_poly.pdbx_seq_one_letter_code
_entity_poly.pdbx_strand_id
1 'polypeptide(L)'
;MKSLFKVTLLATTMAVALNAPLTFAADTATKAAPAAESKSAFKNDDQKSAYALGASLGRYMENSLKEQEKLGIKLDKSQLIAGVQDAFADKSKLSD
;
A
#
# COMPACT_ATOMS: atom_id res chain seq x y z
N MET A 1 -24.35 -32.55 -16.63
CA MET A 1 -24.80 -32.28 -15.24
C MET A 1 -23.97 -33.11 -14.28
N LYS A 2 -23.67 -32.54 -13.10
CA LYS A 2 -23.11 -33.19 -11.90
C LYS A 2 -21.58 -33.27 -11.80
N SER A 3 -20.98 -32.13 -11.48
CA SER A 3 -20.00 -32.13 -10.38
C SER A 3 -20.12 -30.83 -9.59
N LEU A 4 -21.34 -30.60 -9.08
CA LEU A 4 -21.65 -29.61 -8.04
C LEU A 4 -21.43 -30.22 -6.63
N PHE A 5 -20.44 -31.11 -6.47
CA PHE A 5 -20.19 -31.89 -5.25
C PHE A 5 -18.72 -31.88 -4.79
N LYS A 6 -17.98 -30.80 -5.09
CA LYS A 6 -16.63 -30.59 -4.54
C LYS A 6 -16.50 -29.35 -3.65
N VAL A 7 -17.64 -28.78 -3.24
CA VAL A 7 -17.71 -27.72 -2.23
C VAL A 7 -18.54 -28.21 -1.07
N THR A 8 -17.93 -29.02 -0.21
CA THR A 8 -18.28 -29.18 1.21
C THR A 8 -17.28 -30.16 1.82
N LEU A 9 -16.52 -29.67 2.80
CA LEU A 9 -15.88 -30.39 3.91
C LEU A 9 -14.39 -30.05 4.10
N LEU A 10 -14.10 -28.79 4.44
CA LEU A 10 -13.01 -28.49 5.37
C LEU A 10 -13.21 -27.12 6.04
N ALA A 11 -14.29 -27.02 6.82
CA ALA A 11 -14.37 -26.05 7.91
C ALA A 11 -13.94 -26.78 9.20
N THR A 12 -13.34 -26.04 10.13
CA THR A 12 -13.01 -26.39 11.53
C THR A 12 -11.54 -26.76 11.76
N THR A 13 -10.71 -25.74 12.09
CA THR A 13 -10.01 -25.58 13.39
C THR A 13 -8.72 -24.74 13.21
N MET A 14 -8.75 -23.46 13.57
CA MET A 14 -7.67 -22.80 14.33
C MET A 14 -8.25 -21.53 14.97
N ALA A 15 -8.94 -21.74 16.08
CA ALA A 15 -9.04 -20.72 17.12
C ALA A 15 -7.84 -20.89 18.07
N VAL A 16 -7.48 -19.79 18.74
CA VAL A 16 -6.44 -19.63 19.79
C VAL A 16 -5.11 -19.08 19.29
N ALA A 17 -5.02 -17.75 19.29
CA ALA A 17 -4.02 -17.00 20.05
C ALA A 17 -4.53 -15.58 20.29
N LEU A 18 -5.68 -15.48 20.97
CA LEU A 18 -6.14 -14.24 21.60
C LEU A 18 -5.18 -13.97 22.77
N ASN A 19 -4.11 -13.22 22.50
CA ASN A 19 -3.20 -12.74 23.53
C ASN A 19 -3.90 -11.62 24.30
N ALA A 20 -4.82 -12.01 25.19
CA ALA A 20 -5.31 -11.15 26.25
C ALA A 20 -4.15 -10.89 27.24
N PRO A 21 -4.12 -9.70 27.86
CA PRO A 21 -4.65 -9.69 29.21
C PRO A 21 -5.86 -8.77 29.30
N LEU A 22 -7.02 -9.39 29.54
CA LEU A 22 -8.13 -8.74 30.22
C LEU A 22 -7.70 -8.56 31.67
N THR A 23 -7.12 -7.41 31.98
CA THR A 23 -6.90 -6.98 33.36
C THR A 23 -7.37 -5.53 33.52
N PHE A 24 -8.49 -5.42 34.22
CA PHE A 24 -9.02 -4.28 34.96
C PHE A 24 -9.73 -3.15 34.20
N ALA A 25 -11.03 -3.06 34.51
CA ALA A 25 -11.84 -1.86 34.44
C ALA A 25 -11.21 -0.71 35.25
N ALA A 26 -11.08 0.46 34.63
CA ALA A 26 -11.32 1.78 35.21
C ALA A 26 -11.02 2.86 34.17
N ASP A 27 -11.96 3.80 34.07
CA ASP A 27 -11.84 5.09 33.39
C ASP A 27 -10.45 5.71 33.56
N THR A 28 -9.77 6.08 32.46
CA THR A 28 -8.96 7.31 32.32
C THR A 28 -8.15 7.31 31.01
N ALA A 29 -8.53 8.25 30.14
CA ALA A 29 -7.66 8.96 29.19
C ALA A 29 -6.68 8.14 28.33
N THR A 30 -7.17 7.61 27.20
CA THR A 30 -6.31 7.47 26.02
C THR A 30 -5.88 8.87 25.59
N LYS A 31 -4.65 9.23 25.95
CA LYS A 31 -3.89 10.29 25.30
C LYS A 31 -3.71 9.88 23.84
N ALA A 32 -4.63 10.32 23.00
CA ALA A 32 -4.42 10.36 21.56
C ALA A 32 -3.09 11.08 21.33
N ALA A 33 -2.12 10.37 20.75
CA ALA A 33 -0.96 11.03 20.16
C ALA A 33 -1.51 12.08 19.17
N PRO A 34 -1.00 13.32 19.17
CA PRO A 34 -1.56 14.37 18.35
C PRO A 34 -1.47 13.91 16.90
N ALA A 35 -2.64 13.67 16.30
CA ALA A 35 -2.76 13.62 14.85
C ALA A 35 -2.20 14.96 14.39
N ALA A 36 -0.98 14.95 13.85
CA ALA A 36 -0.38 16.13 13.26
C ALA A 36 -1.43 16.74 12.35
N GLU A 37 -1.88 17.94 12.72
CA GLU A 37 -2.95 18.68 12.07
C GLU A 37 -2.56 18.84 10.61
N SER A 38 -3.02 17.88 9.81
CA SER A 38 -2.98 17.96 8.38
C SER A 38 -3.98 19.05 8.07
N LYS A 39 -3.52 20.30 7.88
CA LYS A 39 -4.23 21.25 7.01
C LYS A 39 -4.61 20.43 5.79
N SER A 40 -5.89 20.06 5.66
CA SER A 40 -6.30 18.93 4.86
C SER A 40 -6.08 19.23 3.38
N ALA A 41 -4.88 18.89 2.88
CA ALA A 41 -4.53 19.02 1.47
C ALA A 41 -5.36 18.06 0.58
N PHE A 42 -5.99 17.06 1.20
CA PHE A 42 -6.84 16.06 0.55
C PHE A 42 -8.29 16.26 0.97
N LYS A 43 -9.21 16.13 0.01
CA LYS A 43 -10.65 16.37 0.22
C LYS A 43 -11.37 15.19 0.88
N ASN A 44 -10.81 13.99 0.80
CA ASN A 44 -11.34 12.76 1.38
C ASN A 44 -10.23 11.71 1.57
N ASP A 45 -10.56 10.61 2.24
CA ASP A 45 -9.62 9.52 2.53
C ASP A 45 -9.15 8.77 1.29
N ASP A 46 -9.99 8.68 0.24
CA ASP A 46 -9.60 8.07 -1.04
C ASP A 46 -8.45 8.83 -1.69
N GLN A 47 -8.51 10.17 -1.71
CA GLN A 47 -7.43 11.01 -2.23
C GLN A 47 -6.15 10.86 -1.42
N LYS A 48 -6.27 10.81 -0.09
CA LYS A 48 -5.12 10.61 0.80
C LYS A 48 -4.48 9.24 0.58
N SER A 49 -5.31 8.20 0.45
CA SER A 49 -4.86 6.82 0.24
C SER A 49 -4.22 6.65 -1.12
N ALA A 50 -4.83 7.19 -2.18
CA ALA A 50 -4.26 7.18 -3.53
C ALA A 50 -2.90 7.90 -3.57
N TYR A 51 -2.81 9.08 -2.95
CA TYR A 51 -1.54 9.81 -2.86
C TYR A 51 -0.48 9.02 -2.08
N ALA A 52 -0.85 8.42 -0.95
CA ALA A 52 0.07 7.59 -0.15
C ALA A 52 0.57 6.36 -0.93
N LEU A 53 -0.29 5.70 -1.71
CA LEU A 53 0.08 4.60 -2.59
C LEU A 53 1.08 5.07 -3.66
N GLY A 54 0.80 6.18 -4.34
CA GLY A 54 1.71 6.76 -5.33
C GLY A 54 3.05 7.16 -4.73
N ALA A 55 3.06 7.78 -3.54
CA ALA A 55 4.28 8.15 -2.84
C ALA A 55 5.11 6.93 -2.41
N SER A 56 4.46 5.84 -1.99
CA SER A 56 5.11 4.57 -1.64
C SER A 56 5.80 3.95 -2.86
N LEU A 57 5.09 3.86 -3.99
CA LEU A 57 5.64 3.36 -5.25
C LEU A 57 6.83 4.21 -5.72
N GLY A 58 6.70 5.54 -5.68
CA GLY A 58 7.79 6.45 -6.03
C GLY A 58 9.04 6.25 -5.17
N ARG A 59 8.88 6.06 -3.85
CA ARG A 59 9.98 5.77 -2.94
C ARG A 59 10.67 4.44 -3.26
N TYR A 60 9.89 3.42 -3.57
CA TYR A 60 10.42 2.12 -4.00
C TYR A 60 11.26 2.26 -5.27
N MET A 61 10.72 2.92 -6.30
CA MET A 61 11.44 3.16 -7.55
C MET A 61 12.72 3.97 -7.31
N GLU A 62 12.68 5.00 -6.47
CA GLU A 62 13.87 5.79 -6.13
C GLU A 62 14.97 4.93 -5.49
N ASN A 63 14.61 4.01 -4.59
CA ASN A 63 15.57 3.10 -3.98
C ASN A 63 16.17 2.13 -5.00
N SER A 64 15.35 1.56 -5.89
CA SER A 64 15.83 0.71 -6.98
C SER A 64 16.78 1.47 -7.92
N LEU A 65 16.48 2.73 -8.23
CA LEU A 65 17.36 3.56 -9.05
C LEU A 65 18.69 3.84 -8.36
N LYS A 66 18.70 4.09 -7.04
CA LYS A 66 19.94 4.25 -6.25
C LYS A 66 20.76 2.97 -6.25
N GLU A 67 20.13 1.81 -6.18
CA GLU A 67 20.82 0.51 -6.27
C GLU A 67 21.45 0.29 -7.65
N GLN A 68 20.73 0.63 -8.71
CA GLN A 68 21.25 0.59 -10.08
C GLN A 68 22.39 1.60 -10.29
N GLU A 69 22.30 2.79 -9.69
CA GLU A 69 23.35 3.80 -9.75
C GLU A 69 24.64 3.33 -9.09
N LYS A 70 24.56 2.57 -7.98
CA LYS A 70 25.73 1.92 -7.36
C LYS A 70 26.41 0.92 -8.28
N LEU A 71 25.66 0.32 -9.21
CA LEU A 71 26.17 -0.58 -10.24
C LEU A 71 26.66 0.16 -11.49
N GLY A 72 26.69 1.50 -11.46
CA GLY A 72 27.10 2.35 -12.58
C GLY A 72 26.01 2.61 -13.61
N ILE A 73 24.78 2.12 -13.39
CA ILE A 73 23.65 2.33 -14.30
C ILE A 73 22.88 3.58 -13.85
N LYS A 74 22.98 4.65 -14.64
CA LYS A 74 22.22 5.87 -14.41
C LYS A 74 21.00 5.91 -15.30
N LEU A 75 19.83 5.69 -14.72
CA LEU A 75 18.56 5.89 -15.40
C LEU A 75 18.13 7.35 -15.35
N ASP A 76 17.59 7.85 -16.45
CA ASP A 76 16.98 9.17 -16.51
C ASP A 76 15.62 9.15 -15.79
N LYS A 77 15.56 9.82 -14.64
CA LYS A 77 14.35 9.93 -13.83
C LYS A 77 13.20 10.62 -14.57
N SER A 78 13.50 11.59 -15.43
CA SER A 78 12.47 12.32 -16.19
C SER A 78 11.78 11.41 -17.20
N GLN A 79 12.53 10.57 -17.90
CA GLN A 79 11.99 9.59 -18.84
C GLN A 79 11.23 8.48 -18.12
N LEU A 80 11.71 8.04 -16.95
CA LEU A 80 10.99 7.06 -16.14
C LEU A 80 9.63 7.59 -15.69
N ILE A 81 9.56 8.83 -15.19
CA ILE A 81 8.29 9.46 -14.79
C ILE A 81 7.39 9.67 -16.01
N ALA A 82 7.93 10.10 -17.15
CA ALA A 82 7.18 10.24 -18.40
C ALA A 82 6.59 8.90 -18.85
N GLY A 83 7.37 7.81 -18.79
CA GLY A 83 6.88 6.46 -19.10
C GLY A 83 5.75 6.01 -18.18
N VAL A 84 5.85 6.28 -16.87
CA VAL A 84 4.77 5.98 -15.92
C VAL A 84 3.51 6.79 -16.25
N GLN A 85 3.64 8.07 -16.56
CA GLN A 85 2.50 8.92 -16.93
C GLN A 85 1.86 8.47 -18.25
N ASP A 86 2.68 8.20 -19.28
CA ASP A 86 2.21 7.76 -20.58
C ASP A 86 1.51 6.39 -20.48
N ALA A 87 2.05 5.44 -19.70
CA ALA A 87 1.44 4.15 -19.47
C ALA A 87 0.11 4.25 -18.70
N PHE A 88 0.03 5.06 -17.63
CA PHE A 88 -1.21 5.31 -16.89
C PHE A 88 -2.29 6.00 -17.75
N ALA A 89 -1.88 6.69 -18.81
CA ALA A 89 -2.78 7.39 -19.73
C ALA A 89 -3.09 6.58 -21.00
N ASP A 90 -2.69 5.31 -21.08
CA ASP A 90 -2.82 4.44 -22.27
C ASP A 90 -2.18 5.04 -23.54
N LYS A 91 -1.11 5.81 -23.36
CA LYS A 91 -0.35 6.53 -24.41
C LYS A 91 1.12 6.16 -24.41
N SER A 92 1.46 4.99 -23.87
CA SER A 92 2.83 4.48 -23.87
C SER A 92 3.41 4.54 -25.29
N LYS A 93 4.59 5.12 -25.42
CA LYS A 93 5.34 5.17 -26.69
C LYS A 93 5.96 3.82 -27.04
N LEU A 94 5.98 2.91 -26.09
CA LEU A 94 6.42 1.53 -26.27
C LEU A 94 5.17 0.63 -26.25
N SER A 95 5.05 -0.22 -27.26
CA SER A 95 4.07 -1.31 -27.26
C SER A 95 4.53 -2.39 -26.26
N ASP A 96 3.54 -3.06 -25.66
CA ASP A 96 3.75 -4.29 -24.89
C ASP A 96 4.39 -5.39 -25.75
#